data_AF-X0XRF5-F1
#
_entry.id   AF-X0XRF5-F1
#
_cell.length_a   1.000
_cell.length_b   1.000
_cell.length_c   1.000
_cell.angle_alpha   90.00
_cell.angle_beta   90.00
_cell.angle_gamma   90.00
#
_symmetry.space_group_name_H-M   'P 1'
#
loop_
_entity.id
_entity.type
_entity.pdbx_description
1 polymer ?
#
loop_
_entity_poly.entity_id
_entity_poly.type
_entity_poly.pdbx_seq_one_letter_code
_entity_poly.pdbx_strand_id
1 'polypeptide(L)' 'GDDEDGDDEEVCLVEIDGAGTFYTSDEMSGVIYSVEDDEEVGDRVGVFSNGEAVFDS' A
#
# COMPACT_ATOMS: atom_id res chain seq x y z
N GLY A 1 9.19 2.07 30.48
CA GLY A 1 9.71 2.20 29.12
C GLY A 1 8.50 2.37 28.27
N ASP A 2 8.50 3.41 27.46
CA ASP A 2 7.50 3.65 26.44
C ASP A 2 7.82 2.64 25.33
N ASP A 3 7.05 1.55 25.25
CA ASP A 3 7.09 0.60 24.14
C ASP A 3 6.05 1.10 23.13
N GLU A 4 6.48 2.03 22.27
CA GLU A 4 5.89 2.24 20.94
C GLU A 4 6.15 0.96 20.12
N ASP A 5 5.35 -0.08 20.37
CA ASP A 5 5.13 -1.16 19.40
C ASP A 5 4.36 -0.54 18.22
N GLY A 6 5.10 0.16 17.36
CA GLY A 6 4.66 0.60 16.05
C GLY A 6 4.42 -0.61 15.19
N ASP A 7 3.14 -0.96 15.02
CA ASP A 7 2.65 -1.88 14.00
C ASP A 7 2.79 -1.18 12.63
N ASP A 8 4.02 -0.84 12.24
CA ASP A 8 4.36 -0.47 10.87
C ASP A 8 4.30 -1.76 10.07
N GLU A 9 3.10 -2.12 9.62
CA GLU A 9 2.91 -3.26 8.70
C GLU A 9 3.89 -3.06 7.54
N GLU A 10 4.83 -3.99 7.34
CA GLU A 10 5.89 -3.86 6.34
C GLU A 10 5.27 -3.79 4.95
N VAL A 11 5.10 -2.55 4.45
CA VAL A 11 4.62 -2.28 3.09
C VAL A 11 5.80 -1.96 2.18
N CYS A 12 5.69 -2.40 0.94
CA CYS A 12 6.63 -2.09 -0.13
C CYS A 12 5.99 -1.11 -1.11
N LEU A 13 6.81 -0.21 -1.65
CA LEU A 13 6.42 0.72 -2.69
C LEU A 13 6.43 0.01 -4.06
N VAL A 14 5.33 0.13 -4.80
CA VAL A 14 5.11 -0.51 -6.10
C VAL A 14 4.63 0.50 -7.13
N GLU A 15 5.01 0.28 -8.39
CA GLU A 15 4.55 1.08 -9.52
C GLU A 15 3.53 0.29 -10.33
N ILE A 16 2.31 0.84 -10.46
CA ILE A 16 1.21 0.24 -11.21
C ILE A 16 1.05 1.02 -12.52
N ASP A 17 1.23 0.34 -13.66
CA ASP A 17 1.17 0.95 -14.99
C ASP A 17 -0.15 1.71 -15.20
N GLY A 18 -0.05 2.98 -15.55
CA GLY A 18 -1.20 3.86 -15.79
C GLY A 18 -1.91 4.38 -14.53
N ALA A 19 -1.56 3.91 -13.32
CA ALA A 19 -2.14 4.39 -12.05
C ALA A 19 -1.15 5.20 -11.21
N GLY A 20 0.15 4.88 -11.25
CA GLY A 20 1.20 5.58 -10.50
C GLY A 20 1.84 4.71 -9.40
N THR A 21 2.36 5.35 -8.37
CA THR A 21 3.09 4.72 -7.26
C THR A 21 2.20 4.54 -6.03
N PHE A 22 2.27 3.37 -5.41
CA PHE A 22 1.44 2.97 -4.27
C PHE A 22 2.24 2.15 -3.26
N TYR A 23 1.72 2.01 -2.04
CA TYR A 23 2.21 1.04 -1.06
C TYR A 23 1.37 -0.24 -1.09
N THR A 24 2.01 -1.39 -0.88
CA THR A 24 1.31 -2.67 -0.70
C THR A 24 1.98 -3.58 0.31
N SER A 25 1.19 -4.38 1.01
CA SER A 25 1.69 -5.45 1.87
C SER A 25 2.06 -6.72 1.09
N ASP A 26 1.55 -6.90 -0.13
CA ASP A 26 1.87 -8.04 -1.01
C ASP A 26 1.45 -7.74 -2.47
N GLU A 27 2.33 -7.98 -3.43
CA GLU A 27 2.08 -7.68 -4.85
C GLU A 27 1.07 -8.65 -5.51
N MET A 28 0.78 -9.78 -4.89
CA MET A 28 -0.13 -10.79 -5.43
C MET A 28 -1.55 -10.68 -4.88
N SER A 29 -1.68 -10.27 -3.62
CA SER A 29 -2.93 -10.36 -2.84
C SER A 29 -3.06 -9.30 -1.74
N GLY A 30 -2.11 -8.37 -1.66
CA GLY A 30 -2.02 -7.35 -0.60
C GLY A 30 -2.96 -6.17 -0.81
N VAL A 31 -3.05 -5.33 0.22
CA VAL A 31 -3.83 -4.09 0.17
C VAL A 31 -3.03 -3.01 -0.55
N ILE A 32 -3.70 -2.20 -1.37
CA ILE A 32 -3.08 -1.05 -2.04
C ILE A 32 -3.42 0.21 -1.24
N TYR A 33 -2.40 0.92 -0.80
CA TYR A 33 -2.50 2.21 -0.11
C TYR A 33 -1.95 3.33 -0.98
N SER A 34 -2.55 4.52 -0.90
CA SER A 34 -2.02 5.71 -1.56
C SER A 34 -0.71 6.17 -0.93
N VAL A 35 0.10 6.91 -1.68
CA VAL A 35 1.27 7.62 -1.16
C VAL A 35 0.86 9.06 -0.84
N GLU A 36 1.06 9.51 0.40
CA GLU A 36 0.81 10.91 0.79
C GLU A 36 2.00 11.82 0.45
N ASP A 37 1.82 13.14 0.57
CA ASP A 37 2.82 14.15 0.21
C ASP A 37 4.17 14.02 0.97
N ASP A 38 4.17 13.43 2.17
CA ASP A 38 5.37 13.20 3.00
C ASP A 38 5.98 11.80 2.78
N GLU A 39 5.61 11.13 1.68
CA GLU A 39 6.01 9.74 1.36
C GLU A 39 5.49 8.71 2.38
N GLU A 40 4.50 9.08 3.19
CA GLU A 40 3.84 8.20 4.16
C GLU A 40 2.74 7.33 3.52
N VAL A 41 2.36 6.26 4.22
CA VAL A 41 1.27 5.36 3.83
C VAL A 41 -0.07 6.06 4.08
N GLY A 42 -0.79 6.35 3.00
CA GLY A 42 -2.11 6.96 3.07
C GLY A 42 -3.25 5.96 3.18
N ASP A 43 -4.43 6.40 2.75
CA ASP A 43 -5.64 5.58 2.77
C ASP A 43 -5.52 4.34 1.88
N ARG A 44 -6.26 3.28 2.26
CA ARG A 44 -6.50 2.14 1.37
C ARG A 44 -7.30 2.60 0.15
N VAL A 45 -6.77 2.33 -1.03
CA VAL A 45 -7.38 2.65 -2.33
C VAL A 45 -7.68 1.42 -3.18
N GLY A 46 -7.28 0.22 -2.76
CA GLY A 46 -7.57 -1.01 -3.49
C GLY A 46 -6.96 -2.25 -2.88
N VAL A 47 -6.90 -3.33 -3.66
CA VAL A 47 -6.21 -4.58 -3.34
C VAL A 47 -5.61 -5.20 -4.61
N PHE A 48 -4.49 -5.90 -4.48
CA PHE A 48 -4.04 -6.84 -5.49
C PHE A 48 -4.87 -8.12 -5.43
N SER A 49 -5.22 -8.65 -6.60
CA SER A 49 -5.94 -9.91 -6.74
C SER A 49 -5.28 -10.74 -7.84
N ASN A 50 -4.45 -11.71 -7.45
CA ASN A 50 -3.62 -12.51 -8.33
C ASN A 50 -2.63 -11.67 -9.18
N GLY A 51 -2.04 -10.64 -8.57
CA GLY A 51 -1.09 -9.74 -9.24
C GLY A 51 -1.74 -8.62 -10.07
N GLU A 52 -3.08 -8.56 -10.14
CA GLU A 52 -3.81 -7.48 -10.79
C GLU A 52 -4.33 -6.48 -9.74
N ALA A 53 -4.05 -5.19 -9.93
CA ALA A 53 -4.51 -4.13 -9.06
C ALA A 53 -5.99 -3.84 -9.29
N VAL A 54 -6.80 -3.96 -8.23
CA VAL A 54 -8.23 -3.65 -8.23
C VAL A 54 -8.47 -2.47 -7.30
N PHE A 55 -8.72 -1.30 -7.88
CA PHE A 55 -8.99 -0.07 -7.12
C PHE A 55 -10.45 -0.02 -6.65
N ASP A 56 -10.65 0.37 -5.39
CA ASP A 56 -11.95 0.68 -4.84
C ASP A 56 -12.48 1.97 -5.53
N SER A 57 -13.69 1.90 -6.07
CA SER A 57 -14.36 2.97 -6.84
C SER A 57 -15.25 3.88 -6.01
#